data_AF-A0A2E0LAS9-F1
#
_entry.id   AF-A0A2E0LAS9-F1
#
_cell.length_a   1.000
_cell.length_b   1.000
_cell.length_c   1.000
_cell.angle_alpha   90.00
_cell.angle_beta   90.00
_cell.angle_gamma   90.00
#
_symmetry.space_group_name_H-M   'P 1'
#
loop_
_entity.id
_entity.type
_entity.pdbx_description
1 polymer ?
#
loop_
_entity_poly.entity_id
_entity_poly.type
_entity_poly.pdbx_seq_one_letter_code
_entity_poly.pdbx_strand_id
1 'polypeptide(L)' 'MALQLPIQYEQLIELVEQLSEEQQQDLIKRLLARSAHQRPLTVEEKLQLLDAVKLDVAVNEEPSIRRVDWYDDDGR' A
#
# COMPACT_ATOMS: atom_id res chain seq x y z
N MET A 1 -10.55 -8.14 -22.53
CA MET A 1 -11.42 -6.97 -22.79
C MET A 1 -11.78 -6.40 -21.43
N ALA A 2 -11.44 -5.14 -21.14
CA ALA A 2 -11.84 -4.51 -19.88
C ALA A 2 -13.35 -4.24 -19.95
N LEU A 3 -14.13 -4.92 -19.12
CA LEU A 3 -15.56 -4.65 -18.97
C LEU A 3 -15.70 -3.24 -18.38
N GLN A 4 -16.08 -2.27 -19.22
CA GLN A 4 -16.48 -0.95 -18.74
C GLN A 4 -17.90 -1.07 -18.17
N LEU A 5 -17.99 -1.44 -16.90
CA LEU A 5 -19.23 -1.33 -16.15
C LEU A 5 -19.42 0.14 -15.77
N PRO A 6 -20.57 0.77 -16.05
CA PRO A 6 -20.88 2.10 -15.54
C PRO A 6 -21.15 1.97 -14.04
N ILE A 7 -20.08 1.98 -13.24
CA ILE A 7 -20.16 1.96 -11.78
C ILE A 7 -20.42 3.40 -11.32
N GLN A 8 -21.51 3.60 -10.58
CA GLN A 8 -21.80 4.87 -9.92
C GLN A 8 -20.80 5.09 -8.79
N TYR A 9 -20.47 6.35 -8.48
CA TYR A 9 -19.49 6.65 -7.43
C TYR A 9 -19.89 6.07 -6.06
N GLU A 10 -21.17 6.15 -5.70
CA GLU A 10 -21.70 5.56 -4.45
C GLU A 10 -21.49 4.04 -4.40
N GLN A 11 -21.69 3.34 -5.53
CA GLN A 11 -21.45 1.90 -5.61
C GLN A 11 -19.96 1.58 -5.46
N LEU A 12 -19.07 2.45 -5.93
CA LEU A 12 -17.64 2.29 -5.72
C LEU A 12 -17.27 2.43 -4.24
N ILE A 13 -17.88 3.38 -3.51
CA ILE A 13 -17.66 3.53 -2.07
C ILE A 13 -18.06 2.24 -1.34
N GLU A 14 -19.27 1.74 -1.60
CA GLU A 14 -19.76 0.49 -0.99
C GLU A 14 -18.83 -0.70 -1.28
N LEU A 15 -18.27 -0.79 -2.49
CA LEU A 15 -17.33 -1.84 -2.86
C LEU A 15 -15.98 -1.70 -2.15
N VAL A 16 -15.51 -0.46 -1.92
CA VAL A 16 -14.27 -0.20 -1.17
C VAL A 16 -14.46 -0.53 0.31
N GLU A 17 -15.62 -0.23 0.88
CA GLU A 17 -15.95 -0.56 2.28
C GLU A 17 -15.99 -2.08 2.54
N GLN A 18 -16.26 -2.89 1.51
CA GLN A 18 -16.23 -4.36 1.60
C GLN A 18 -14.82 -4.96 1.56
N LEU A 19 -13.80 -4.17 1.21
CA LEU A 19 -12.41 -4.64 1.19
C LEU A 19 -11.87 -4.82 2.61
N SER A 20 -10.97 -5.79 2.80
CA SER A 20 -10.18 -5.86 4.04
C SER A 20 -9.29 -4.62 4.19
N GLU A 21 -8.87 -4.29 5.41
CA GLU A 21 -7.97 -3.15 5.66
C GLU A 21 -6.70 -3.21 4.79
N GLU A 22 -6.10 -4.40 4.66
CA GLU A 22 -4.94 -4.63 3.80
C GLU A 22 -5.24 -4.31 2.32
N GLN A 23 -6.41 -4.73 1.82
CA GLN A 23 -6.84 -4.46 0.45
C GLN A 23 -7.17 -2.99 0.22
N GLN A 24 -7.74 -2.31 1.21
CA GLN A 24 -7.98 -0.86 1.14
C GLN A 24 -6.65 -0.09 1.06
N GLN A 25 -5.66 -0.48 1.87
CA GLN A 25 -4.33 0.11 1.82
C GLN A 25 -3.63 -0.13 0.48
N ASP A 26 -3.71 -1.35 -0.08
CA ASP A 26 -3.17 -1.64 -1.42
C ASP A 26 -3.86 -0.79 -2.50
N LEU A 27 -5.18 -0.63 -2.43
CA LEU A 27 -5.94 0.20 -3.35
C LEU A 27 -5.50 1.68 -3.30
N ILE A 28 -5.32 2.24 -2.10
CA ILE A 28 -4.84 3.61 -1.91
C ILE A 28 -3.45 3.77 -2.55
N LYS A 29 -2.52 2.84 -2.30
CA LYS A 29 -1.18 2.85 -2.92
C LYS A 29 -1.27 2.87 -4.44
N ARG A 30 -2.10 2.02 -5.03
CA ARG A 30 -2.29 1.96 -6.49
C ARG A 30 -2.85 3.26 -7.06
N LEU A 31 -3.84 3.86 -6.40
CA LEU A 31 -4.44 5.12 -6.85
C LEU A 31 -3.45 6.28 -6.77
N LEU A 32 -2.70 6.39 -5.68
CA LEU A 32 -1.67 7.43 -5.53
C LEU A 32 -0.54 7.24 -6.54
N ALA A 33 -0.04 6.02 -6.73
CA ALA A 33 0.98 5.72 -7.75
C ALA A 33 0.50 6.07 -9.16
N ARG A 34 -0.76 5.75 -9.50
CA ARG A 34 -1.37 6.14 -10.77
C ARG A 34 -1.45 7.66 -10.92
N SER A 35 -1.81 8.38 -9.86
CA SER A 35 -1.87 9.84 -9.90
C SER A 35 -0.49 10.49 -10.09
N ALA A 36 0.56 9.90 -9.51
CA ALA A 36 1.95 10.35 -9.68
C ALA A 36 2.43 10.26 -11.14
N HIS A 37 1.89 9.32 -11.92
CA HIS A 37 2.17 9.21 -13.36
C HIS A 37 1.45 10.26 -14.20
N GLN A 38 0.35 10.84 -13.70
CA GLN A 38 -0.48 11.80 -14.43
C GLN A 38 -0.15 13.25 -14.04
N ARG A 39 0.24 13.49 -12.79
CA ARG A 39 0.64 14.79 -12.27
C ARG A 39 1.63 14.64 -11.11
N PRO A 40 2.46 15.66 -10.84
CA PRO A 40 3.21 15.69 -9.61
C PRO A 40 2.28 15.66 -8.39
N LEU A 41 2.62 14.78 -7.43
CA LEU A 41 1.93 14.67 -6.16
C LEU A 41 2.19 15.90 -5.29
N THR A 42 1.19 16.30 -4.50
CA THR A 42 1.36 17.29 -3.43
C THR A 42 2.20 16.70 -2.29
N VAL A 43 2.60 17.55 -1.33
CA VAL A 43 3.36 17.09 -0.15
C VAL A 43 2.52 16.14 0.69
N GLU A 44 1.25 16.47 0.94
CA GLU A 44 0.31 15.63 1.69
C GLU A 44 0.10 14.26 1.03
N GLU A 45 -0.04 14.21 -0.29
CA GLU A 45 -0.21 12.94 -1.03
C GLU A 45 1.05 12.06 -0.94
N LYS A 46 2.23 12.68 -0.92
CA LYS A 46 3.50 11.96 -0.70
C LYS A 46 3.60 11.43 0.73
N LEU A 47 3.14 12.19 1.73
CA LEU A 47 3.11 11.73 3.12
C LEU A 47 2.16 10.56 3.29
N GLN A 48 0.97 10.61 2.69
CA GLN A 48 0.03 9.49 2.71
C GLN A 48 0.61 8.25 2.02
N LEU A 49 1.31 8.41 0.90
CA LEU A 49 1.98 7.30 0.23
C LEU A 49 3.09 6.72 1.10
N LEU A 50 3.89 7.57 1.76
CA LEU A 50 4.92 7.17 2.70
C LEU A 50 4.32 6.39 3.87
N ASP A 51 3.25 6.90 4.48
CA ASP A 51 2.58 6.25 5.60
C ASP A 51 2.01 4.90 5.21
N ALA A 52 1.41 4.79 4.01
CA ALA A 52 0.89 3.52 3.53
C ALA A 52 1.99 2.45 3.34
N VAL A 53 3.23 2.84 2.99
CA VAL A 53 4.35 1.89 2.76
C VAL A 53 5.22 1.68 4.00
N LYS A 54 4.94 2.34 5.12
CA LYS A 54 5.66 2.07 6.38
C LYS A 54 5.36 0.63 6.81
N LEU A 55 6.42 -0.10 7.10
CA LEU A 55 6.32 -1.40 7.74
C LEU A 55 6.02 -1.17 9.22
N ASP A 56 4.90 -1.68 9.69
CA ASP A 56 4.55 -1.70 11.12
C ASP A 56 5.18 -2.91 11.79
N VAL A 57 6.51 -2.94 11.81
CA VAL A 57 7.30 -3.98 12.45
C VAL A 57 8.05 -3.39 13.63
N ALA A 58 8.07 -4.12 14.74
CA ALA A 58 8.85 -3.75 15.90
C ALA A 58 10.33 -3.64 15.49
N VAL A 59 10.94 -2.49 15.77
CA VAL A 59 12.36 -2.30 15.56
C VAL A 59 13.09 -3.07 16.66
N ASN A 60 13.95 -4.01 16.26
CA ASN A 60 14.79 -4.73 17.22
C ASN A 60 15.72 -3.74 17.94
N GLU A 61 15.70 -3.74 19.27
CA GLU A 61 16.55 -2.87 20.10
C GLU A 61 18.03 -3.24 19.99
N GLU A 62 18.33 -4.53 19.81
CA GLU A 62 19.68 -5.01 19.55
C GLU A 62 19.94 -5.16 18.05
N PRO A 63 21.00 -4.53 17.50
CA PRO A 63 21.39 -4.72 16.11
C PRO A 63 21.78 -6.18 15.88
N SER A 64 21.13 -6.85 14.92
CA SER A 64 21.55 -8.21 14.55
C SER A 64 22.93 -8.17 13.90
N ILE A 65 23.89 -8.83 14.55
CA ILE A 65 25.29 -8.94 14.07
C ILE A 65 25.39 -9.95 12.91
N ARG A 66 24.40 -10.85 12.76
CA ARG A 66 24.40 -11.92 11.76
C ARG A 66 23.24 -11.74 10.78
N ARG A 67 23.52 -11.85 9.48
CA ARG A 67 22.54 -11.72 8.37
C ARG A 67 21.35 -12.70 8.40
N VAL A 68 21.27 -13.58 9.40
CA VAL A 68 20.26 -14.63 9.52
C VAL A 68 18.88 -14.07 9.87
N ASP A 69 18.81 -12.95 10.60
CA ASP A 69 17.52 -12.33 10.97
C ASP A 69 16.98 -11.37 9.90
N TRP A 70 17.73 -11.17 8.80
CA TRP A 70 17.43 -10.16 7.77
C TRP A 70 16.74 -10.74 6.55
N TYR A 71 16.92 -12.04 6.33
CA TYR A 71 16.25 -12.80 5.31
C TYR A 71 15.67 -13.98 6.07
N ASP A 72 14.35 -14.22 6.01
CA ASP A 72 13.74 -15.52 6.37
C ASP A 72 14.24 -16.60 5.41
N ASP A 73 15.55 -16.73 5.25
CA ASP A 73 16.21 -17.75 4.48
C ASP A 73 16.26 -18.97 5.39
N ASP A 74 15.22 -19.79 5.30
CA ASP A 74 15.11 -21.13 5.86
C ASP A 74 16.16 -22.11 5.27
N GLY A 75 17.32 -21.61 4.82
CA GLY A 75 18.56 -22.35 4.59
C GLY A 75 18.40 -23.60 3.73
N ARG A 76 17.60 -23.53 2.66
CA ARG A 76 17.37 -24.65 1.73
C ARG A 76 17.79 -24.33 0.31
#